data_AF-A0A9P7YGH5-F1
#
_entry.id   AF-A0A9P7YGH5-F1
#
_cell.length_a   1.000
_cell.length_b   1.000
_cell.length_c   1.000
_cell.angle_alpha   90.00
_cell.angle_beta   90.00
_cell.angle_gamma   90.00
#
_symmetry.space_group_name_H-M   'P 1'
#
loop_
_entity.id
_entity.type
_entity.pdbx_description
1 polymer ?
#
loop_
_entity_poly.entity_id
_entity_poly.type
_entity_poly.pdbx_seq_one_letter_code
_entity_poly.pdbx_strand_id
1 'polypeptide(L)'
;MAWVEGLMKAISKTSSANNKENPPHDKIIMATKYWAGRQNSDFDVRHHARFMRPTCLKLPQPQNHSATNEKETDLVFFMPYVHWESDIARLHTYYIMKNVDAQTEDGEQYTDDELVKLRCNVDEKLLRKYLRSSSPLHVRRTLDQACYYTLPDTLIRDRDQVVLRYTRKYVPAGKLTPPVLMVDQCWLWVLGSTFLIARSHLPFTIAYNDARNADIIVTCFPGCWVEGVPNPEDPIDLLEKIVHDVQMKSTYKGISTSHDLAAIIMEHCAKNVVDSSLEKRREHDQFHFEWFYRSIKQVITKQSDLFDTSAKTPRNYKPFFGAHLEQSALLKSYRMSGLYDITSEIKNLREIKDISDELHMIEDVLGQQKKSLRMFENVAHGEGDLENLASKLLQGVELRTETIEQLHHDARHTYKWASSSHPCQLRDVTDVVSQIVDLLDLKQKQANVSEARSGHLQAKISTKLSELANKQTIESAKQGTSIMLFHH
;
A
#
# COMPACT_ATOMS: atom_id res chain seq x y z
N MET A 1 10.72 15.69 -3.83
CA MET A 1 10.85 14.95 -5.11
C MET A 1 12.19 15.23 -5.81
N ALA A 2 13.24 15.72 -5.13
CA ALA A 2 14.49 16.14 -5.75
C ALA A 2 15.24 15.03 -6.49
N TRP A 3 15.02 13.74 -6.20
CA TRP A 3 15.58 12.66 -7.01
C TRP A 3 14.85 12.52 -8.35
N VAL A 4 13.51 12.65 -8.38
CA VAL A 4 12.75 12.74 -9.64
C VAL A 4 13.13 14.02 -10.35
N GLU A 5 13.32 15.14 -9.62
CA GLU A 5 13.83 16.36 -10.23
C GLU A 5 15.24 16.22 -10.75
N GLY A 6 16.11 15.50 -10.06
CA GLY A 6 17.50 15.24 -10.43
C GLY A 6 17.58 14.29 -11.62
N LEU A 7 16.77 13.23 -11.63
CA LEU A 7 16.61 12.29 -12.73
C LEU A 7 16.03 13.02 -13.93
N MET A 8 14.90 13.70 -13.81
CA MET A 8 14.27 14.41 -14.91
C MET A 8 15.11 15.60 -15.37
N LYS A 9 15.84 16.31 -14.48
CA LYS A 9 16.88 17.28 -14.85
C LYS A 9 18.05 16.60 -15.54
N ALA A 10 18.48 15.42 -15.15
CA ALA A 10 19.54 14.69 -15.86
C ALA A 10 19.05 14.21 -17.23
N ILE A 11 17.77 13.83 -17.30
CA ILE A 11 17.09 13.45 -18.52
C ILE A 11 16.95 14.69 -19.43
N SER A 12 16.80 15.91 -18.89
CA SER A 12 16.59 17.17 -19.64
C SER A 12 17.81 18.09 -19.84
N LYS A 13 18.84 18.02 -18.99
CA LYS A 13 20.04 18.90 -18.98
C LYS A 13 20.87 18.83 -20.26
N THR A 14 20.62 17.86 -21.11
CA THR A 14 21.23 17.74 -22.45
C THR A 14 20.56 18.61 -23.52
N SER A 15 19.52 19.38 -23.17
CA SER A 15 18.83 20.31 -24.05
C SER A 15 19.25 21.78 -23.86
N SER A 16 20.55 22.03 -23.61
CA SER A 16 21.10 23.39 -23.65
C SER A 16 21.52 23.75 -25.09
N ALA A 17 20.54 23.85 -25.99
CA ALA A 17 20.73 24.48 -27.29
C ALA A 17 19.57 25.43 -27.59
N ASN A 18 19.78 26.70 -27.24
CA ASN A 18 19.23 27.90 -27.88
C ASN A 18 17.78 27.85 -28.39
N ASN A 19 16.78 27.81 -27.50
CA ASN A 19 15.48 28.39 -27.83
C ASN A 19 14.90 29.14 -26.63
N LYS A 20 14.82 30.47 -26.77
CA LYS A 20 14.41 31.42 -25.72
C LYS A 20 12.89 31.54 -25.54
N GLU A 21 12.07 30.80 -26.29
CA GLU A 21 10.63 31.06 -26.37
C GLU A 21 9.72 30.02 -25.69
N ASN A 22 10.23 28.87 -25.24
CA ASN A 22 9.43 27.89 -24.48
C ASN A 22 10.16 27.41 -23.23
N PRO A 23 9.48 27.32 -22.06
CA PRO A 23 10.09 26.69 -20.88
C PRO A 23 10.47 25.24 -21.24
N PRO A 24 11.66 24.76 -20.83
CA PRO A 24 12.08 23.41 -21.17
C PRO A 24 11.06 22.40 -20.61
N HIS A 25 10.71 21.40 -21.42
CA HIS A 25 9.57 20.49 -21.20
C HIS A 25 9.68 19.69 -19.90
N ASP A 26 10.88 19.55 -19.36
CA ASP A 26 11.17 19.00 -18.04
C ASP A 26 10.56 19.81 -16.90
N LYS A 27 10.55 21.15 -16.99
CA LYS A 27 9.84 22.03 -16.05
C LYS A 27 8.33 21.90 -16.19
N ILE A 28 7.83 21.41 -17.33
CA ILE A 28 6.42 21.13 -17.55
C ILE A 28 6.04 19.80 -16.90
N ILE A 29 6.77 18.70 -17.19
CA ILE A 29 6.48 17.38 -16.60
C ILE A 29 6.62 17.40 -15.07
N MET A 30 7.62 18.13 -14.56
CA MET A 30 7.85 18.32 -13.12
C MET A 30 7.10 19.50 -12.52
N ALA A 31 6.21 20.15 -13.28
CA ALA A 31 5.51 21.30 -12.76
C ALA A 31 4.76 20.90 -11.49
N THR A 32 4.91 21.71 -10.44
CA THR A 32 4.39 21.49 -9.09
C THR A 32 2.89 21.11 -9.08
N LYS A 33 2.14 21.58 -10.08
CA LYS A 33 0.73 21.22 -10.34
C LYS A 33 0.46 19.73 -10.60
N TYR A 34 1.44 18.95 -11.05
CA TYR A 34 1.30 17.52 -11.34
C TYR A 34 1.56 16.61 -10.13
N TRP A 35 2.19 17.10 -9.07
CA TRP A 35 2.51 16.29 -7.89
C TRP A 35 2.19 16.91 -6.52
N ALA A 36 2.24 18.24 -6.33
CA ALA A 36 2.23 18.83 -5.00
C ALA A 36 0.87 18.76 -4.31
N GLY A 37 -0.23 18.89 -5.04
CA GLY A 37 -1.58 18.66 -4.49
C GLY A 37 -1.93 17.19 -4.27
N ARG A 38 -1.05 16.27 -4.71
CA ARG A 38 -1.24 14.82 -4.65
C ARG A 38 -0.34 14.16 -3.61
N GLN A 39 0.74 14.82 -3.21
CA GLN A 39 1.60 14.33 -2.16
C GLN A 39 0.92 14.55 -0.81
N ASN A 40 0.59 13.46 -0.12
CA ASN A 40 0.31 13.53 1.30
C ASN A 40 1.65 13.62 2.01
N SER A 41 1.86 14.70 2.75
CA SER A 41 3.11 14.96 3.45
C SER A 41 2.81 15.79 4.69
N ASP A 42 2.72 15.10 5.82
CA ASP A 42 2.91 15.72 7.12
C ASP A 42 4.42 15.66 7.38
N PHE A 43 5.15 16.58 6.74
CA PHE A 43 6.61 16.48 6.51
C PHE A 43 7.41 16.26 7.81
N ASP A 44 6.90 16.72 8.95
CA ASP A 44 7.65 16.79 10.20
C ASP A 44 7.50 15.61 11.15
N VAL A 45 6.41 14.82 11.11
CA VAL A 45 6.13 13.89 12.22
C VAL A 45 6.17 12.42 11.83
N ARG A 46 5.70 12.04 10.63
CA ARG A 46 5.43 10.62 10.32
C ARG A 46 5.88 10.21 8.92
N HIS A 47 6.85 9.32 8.85
CA HIS A 47 7.37 8.82 7.58
C HIS A 47 6.32 8.07 6.76
N HIS A 48 5.48 7.25 7.41
CA HIS A 48 4.45 6.46 6.74
C HIS A 48 3.27 7.32 6.22
N ALA A 49 3.18 8.59 6.63
CA ALA A 49 2.20 9.53 6.07
C ALA A 49 2.61 10.06 4.69
N ARG A 50 3.81 9.75 4.21
CA ARG A 50 4.35 10.21 2.94
C ARG A 50 3.94 9.27 1.80
N PHE A 51 2.97 9.70 1.00
CA PHE A 51 2.51 8.92 -0.15
C PHE A 51 1.88 9.80 -1.22
N MET A 52 1.85 9.31 -2.45
CA MET A 52 1.13 9.95 -3.55
C MET A 52 -0.32 9.48 -3.59
N ARG A 53 -1.27 10.41 -3.68
CA ARG A 53 -2.68 10.07 -3.87
C ARG A 53 -2.90 9.44 -5.25
N PRO A 54 -3.83 8.47 -5.36
CA PRO A 54 -4.30 7.91 -6.63
C PRO A 54 -4.53 8.96 -7.72
N THR A 55 -3.89 8.81 -8.89
CA THR A 55 -4.09 9.72 -10.02
C THR A 55 -3.74 9.05 -11.34
N CYS A 56 -4.39 9.49 -12.41
CA CYS A 56 -3.89 9.40 -13.77
C CYS A 56 -4.13 10.74 -14.47
N LEU A 57 -3.14 11.29 -15.18
CA LEU A 57 -3.28 12.55 -15.91
C LEU A 57 -2.51 12.53 -17.22
N LYS A 58 -3.10 13.12 -18.25
CA LYS A 58 -2.41 13.49 -19.48
C LYS A 58 -1.50 14.69 -19.24
N LEU A 59 -0.26 14.59 -19.69
CA LEU A 59 0.72 15.66 -19.66
C LEU A 59 0.64 16.49 -20.96
N PRO A 60 0.99 17.79 -20.93
CA PRO A 60 0.90 18.65 -22.10
C PRO A 60 1.99 18.31 -23.12
N GLN A 61 1.60 18.10 -24.38
CA GLN A 61 2.56 18.03 -25.49
C GLN A 61 3.05 19.45 -25.87
N PRO A 62 4.32 19.64 -26.25
CA PRO A 62 4.82 20.94 -26.70
C PRO A 62 4.18 21.33 -28.04
N GLN A 63 3.78 22.60 -28.18
CA GLN A 63 2.91 23.12 -29.25
C GLN A 63 3.53 23.18 -30.67
N ASN A 64 4.65 22.52 -30.94
CA ASN A 64 5.47 22.79 -32.14
C ASN A 64 5.42 21.73 -33.26
N HIS A 65 4.40 20.86 -33.34
CA HIS A 65 4.27 19.97 -34.49
C HIS A 65 2.86 19.97 -35.10
N SER A 66 2.84 20.09 -36.43
CA SER A 66 1.69 20.02 -37.31
C SER A 66 0.79 18.82 -37.01
N ALA A 67 -0.52 19.07 -37.04
CA ALA A 67 -1.62 18.16 -36.73
C ALA A 67 -1.79 17.01 -37.74
N THR A 68 -0.75 16.22 -37.98
CA THR A 68 -0.80 15.05 -38.87
C THR A 68 0.06 13.93 -38.29
N ASN A 69 -0.47 13.25 -37.27
CA ASN A 69 -0.31 11.85 -36.92
C ASN A 69 -0.67 11.70 -35.44
N GLU A 70 -1.56 10.74 -35.13
CA GLU A 70 -1.93 10.28 -33.81
C GLU A 70 -0.68 10.04 -32.97
N LYS A 71 -0.27 11.02 -32.15
CA LYS A 71 0.87 10.86 -31.25
C LYS A 71 0.37 10.54 -29.86
N GLU A 72 0.79 9.37 -29.40
CA GLU A 72 0.62 8.81 -28.06
C GLU A 72 0.74 9.84 -26.95
N THR A 73 -0.09 9.67 -25.92
CA THR A 73 -0.30 10.66 -24.89
C THR A 73 0.65 10.47 -23.72
N ASP A 74 1.51 11.47 -23.50
CA ASP A 74 2.32 11.52 -22.28
C ASP A 74 1.39 11.49 -21.06
N LEU A 75 1.69 10.65 -20.07
CA LEU A 75 0.88 10.56 -18.86
C LEU A 75 1.70 10.31 -17.60
N VAL A 76 1.09 10.66 -16.47
CA VAL A 76 1.57 10.32 -15.13
C VAL A 76 0.50 9.53 -14.40
N PHE A 77 0.91 8.46 -13.73
CA PHE A 77 0.03 7.53 -13.03
C PHE A 77 0.60 7.18 -11.65
N PHE A 78 -0.24 7.26 -10.63
CA PHE A 78 0.06 6.87 -9.25
C PHE A 78 -1.03 5.93 -8.76
N MET A 79 -0.66 4.74 -8.31
CA MET A 79 -1.60 3.76 -7.79
C MET A 79 -0.98 2.97 -6.63
N PRO A 80 -1.68 2.80 -5.49
CA PRO A 80 -1.20 1.91 -4.45
C PRO A 80 -1.39 0.44 -4.86
N TYR A 81 -0.51 -0.44 -4.41
CA TYR A 81 -0.68 -1.87 -4.60
C TYR A 81 -0.22 -2.66 -3.40
N VAL A 82 -0.79 -3.86 -3.26
CA VAL A 82 -0.46 -4.78 -2.18
C VAL A 82 0.85 -5.50 -2.52
N HIS A 83 1.78 -5.49 -1.59
CA HIS A 83 3.01 -6.27 -1.62
C HIS A 83 3.17 -6.98 -0.28
N TRP A 84 4.30 -7.63 -0.09
CA TRP A 84 4.72 -8.21 1.17
C TRP A 84 6.14 -7.76 1.57
N GLU A 85 6.50 -7.98 2.82
CA GLU A 85 7.86 -7.88 3.36
C GLU A 85 8.01 -8.93 4.48
N SER A 86 9.23 -9.37 4.79
CA SER A 86 9.44 -10.22 5.97
C SER A 86 9.26 -9.44 7.28
N ASP A 87 8.79 -10.11 8.35
CA ASP A 87 8.67 -9.42 9.65
C ASP A 87 10.03 -8.92 10.18
N ILE A 88 11.13 -9.61 9.85
CA ILE A 88 12.49 -9.20 10.22
C ILE A 88 12.89 -7.92 9.48
N ALA A 89 12.76 -7.89 8.16
CA ALA A 89 13.05 -6.70 7.35
C ALA A 89 12.21 -5.49 7.76
N ARG A 90 10.92 -5.69 8.03
CA ARG A 90 10.02 -4.65 8.53
C ARG A 90 10.52 -4.10 9.88
N LEU A 91 10.91 -4.97 10.82
CA LEU A 91 11.48 -4.55 12.10
C LEU A 91 12.80 -3.78 11.92
N HIS A 92 13.67 -4.26 11.04
CA HIS A 92 14.93 -3.61 10.75
C HIS A 92 14.73 -2.18 10.23
N THR A 93 13.83 -2.02 9.24
CA THR A 93 13.43 -0.72 8.70
C THR A 93 12.91 0.21 9.80
N TYR A 94 12.02 -0.28 10.68
CA TYR A 94 11.48 0.50 11.80
C TYR A 94 12.57 1.05 12.73
N TYR A 95 13.53 0.21 13.13
CA TYR A 95 14.60 0.64 14.04
C TYR A 95 15.59 1.58 13.37
N ILE A 96 15.90 1.39 12.08
CA ILE A 96 16.71 2.34 11.32
C ILE A 96 16.03 3.70 11.28
N MET A 97 14.74 3.76 10.94
CA MET A 97 14.00 5.02 10.88
C MET A 97 13.99 5.73 12.23
N LYS A 98 13.71 5.00 13.32
CA LYS A 98 13.77 5.53 14.69
C LYS A 98 15.16 6.04 15.06
N ASN A 99 16.21 5.35 14.64
CA ASN A 99 17.59 5.78 14.87
C ASN A 99 17.92 7.05 14.09
N VAL A 100 17.48 7.17 12.83
CA VAL A 100 17.66 8.38 12.02
C VAL A 100 16.92 9.57 12.63
N ASP A 101 15.73 9.35 13.18
CA ASP A 101 15.00 10.40 13.90
C ASP A 101 15.78 10.91 15.12
N ALA A 102 16.28 10.01 15.96
CA ALA A 102 17.11 10.38 17.12
C ALA A 102 18.38 11.14 16.70
N GLN A 103 19.09 10.66 15.67
CA GLN A 103 20.29 11.34 15.13
C GLN A 103 19.97 12.73 14.60
N THR A 104 18.82 12.90 13.95
CA THR A 104 18.40 14.20 13.42
C THR A 104 18.08 15.20 14.55
N GLU A 105 17.50 14.74 15.65
CA GLU A 105 17.27 15.55 16.86
C GLU A 105 18.58 16.01 17.50
N ASP A 106 19.61 15.15 17.49
CA ASP A 106 20.94 15.45 18.03
C ASP A 106 21.81 16.28 17.06
N GLY A 107 21.32 16.57 15.84
CA GLY A 107 22.06 17.31 14.82
C GLY A 107 23.16 16.48 14.13
N GLU A 108 23.17 15.17 14.33
CA GLU A 108 24.11 14.24 13.70
C GLU A 108 23.55 13.75 12.36
N GLN A 109 24.20 14.11 11.26
CA GLN A 109 23.91 13.52 9.95
C GLN A 109 25.16 12.91 9.37
N TYR A 110 25.04 11.68 8.88
CA TYR A 110 26.14 11.04 8.16
C TYR A 110 26.51 11.84 6.91
N THR A 111 27.80 12.10 6.76
CA THR A 111 28.38 12.56 5.50
C THR A 111 28.33 11.46 4.44
N ASP A 112 28.43 11.83 3.17
CA ASP A 112 28.43 10.85 2.07
C ASP A 112 29.59 9.84 2.20
N ASP A 113 30.76 10.28 2.66
CA ASP A 113 31.92 9.42 2.88
C ASP A 113 31.70 8.41 4.02
N GLU A 114 30.99 8.80 5.08
CA GLU A 114 30.64 7.91 6.19
C GLU A 114 29.59 6.88 5.77
N LEU A 115 28.56 7.30 5.02
CA LEU A 115 27.54 6.40 4.48
C LEU A 115 28.13 5.33 3.56
N VAL A 116 29.08 5.70 2.69
CA VAL A 116 29.76 4.75 1.80
C VAL A 116 30.50 3.68 2.61
N LYS A 117 31.19 4.08 3.69
CA LYS A 117 31.95 3.19 4.57
C LYS A 117 31.08 2.36 5.51
N LEU A 118 29.81 2.73 5.71
CA LEU A 118 28.89 2.03 6.58
C LEU A 118 28.65 0.60 6.05
N ARG A 119 28.81 -0.39 6.95
CA ARG A 119 28.60 -1.80 6.66
C ARG A 119 27.12 -2.17 6.76
N CYS A 120 26.35 -1.67 5.80
CA CYS A 120 24.93 -1.98 5.65
C CYS A 120 24.54 -2.07 4.18
N ASN A 121 23.32 -2.55 3.91
CA ASN A 121 22.78 -2.66 2.56
C ASN A 121 22.46 -1.27 1.96
N VAL A 122 22.16 -1.25 0.66
CA VAL A 122 21.86 -0.01 -0.07
C VAL A 122 20.61 0.67 0.50
N ASP A 123 19.59 -0.10 0.85
CA ASP A 123 18.32 0.44 1.35
C ASP A 123 18.47 1.16 2.70
N GLU A 124 19.30 0.64 3.62
CA GLU A 124 19.63 1.32 4.86
C GLU A 124 20.38 2.63 4.61
N LYS A 125 21.33 2.64 3.67
CA LYS A 125 22.02 3.89 3.28
C LYS A 125 21.03 4.92 2.72
N LEU A 126 20.06 4.47 1.93
CA LEU A 126 19.01 5.34 1.39
C LEU A 126 18.12 5.90 2.50
N LEU A 127 17.71 5.10 3.48
CA LEU A 127 16.97 5.59 4.66
C LEU A 127 17.80 6.63 5.41
N ARG A 128 19.04 6.31 5.79
CA ARG A 128 19.91 7.21 6.55
C ARG A 128 20.17 8.53 5.84
N LYS A 129 20.33 8.52 4.52
CA LYS A 129 20.58 9.74 3.74
C LYS A 129 19.31 10.56 3.50
N TYR A 130 18.22 9.91 3.12
CA TYR A 130 17.08 10.58 2.50
C TYR A 130 15.85 10.68 3.38
N LEU A 131 15.74 9.95 4.50
CA LEU A 131 14.51 9.93 5.32
C LEU A 131 14.11 11.32 5.85
N ARG A 132 15.07 12.16 6.28
CA ARG A 132 14.84 13.52 6.78
C ARG A 132 15.39 14.61 5.84
N SER A 133 15.77 14.24 4.62
CA SER A 133 16.27 15.20 3.64
C SER A 133 15.16 16.16 3.16
N SER A 134 15.56 17.27 2.52
CA SER A 134 14.63 18.23 1.89
C SER A 134 13.74 17.62 0.80
N SER A 135 14.10 16.43 0.31
CA SER A 135 13.29 15.62 -0.58
C SER A 135 13.19 14.21 -0.03
N PRO A 136 12.31 14.03 0.97
CA PRO A 136 12.35 12.84 1.79
C PRO A 136 11.99 11.60 1.00
N LEU A 137 12.61 10.48 1.38
CA LEU A 137 12.25 9.16 0.87
C LEU A 137 10.79 8.83 1.25
N HIS A 138 10.06 8.26 0.30
CA HIS A 138 8.76 7.61 0.54
C HIS A 138 9.05 6.18 0.95
N VAL A 139 8.87 5.89 2.24
CA VAL A 139 9.11 4.56 2.79
C VAL A 139 7.99 3.61 2.39
N ARG A 140 8.32 2.32 2.26
CA ARG A 140 7.31 1.26 2.18
C ARG A 140 6.46 1.29 3.45
N ARG A 141 5.17 0.97 3.33
CA ARG A 141 4.21 1.05 4.43
C ARG A 141 3.58 -0.31 4.65
N THR A 142 3.39 -0.70 5.90
CA THR A 142 2.53 -1.85 6.22
C THR A 142 1.08 -1.53 5.87
N LEU A 143 0.22 -2.55 5.82
CA LEU A 143 -1.22 -2.37 5.61
C LEU A 143 -1.83 -1.38 6.62
N ASP A 144 -1.56 -1.55 7.92
CA ASP A 144 -2.02 -0.61 8.96
C ASP A 144 -1.46 0.79 8.76
N GLN A 145 -0.18 0.94 8.42
CA GLN A 145 0.41 2.26 8.15
C GLN A 145 -0.23 2.98 6.97
N ALA A 146 -0.71 2.24 5.97
CA ALA A 146 -1.36 2.80 4.80
C ALA A 146 -2.79 3.27 5.10
N CYS A 147 -3.56 2.49 5.87
CA CYS A 147 -4.93 2.82 6.25
C CYS A 147 -4.99 3.82 7.42
N TYR A 148 -4.08 3.70 8.37
CA TYR A 148 -4.00 4.48 9.59
C TYR A 148 -2.76 5.38 9.61
N TYR A 149 -2.50 6.05 8.49
CA TYR A 149 -1.33 6.91 8.30
C TYR A 149 -1.26 8.12 9.26
N THR A 150 -2.31 8.32 10.07
CA THR A 150 -2.41 9.37 11.08
C THR A 150 -2.11 8.88 12.49
N LEU A 151 -1.81 7.59 12.69
CA LEU A 151 -1.36 7.10 13.99
C LEU A 151 0.12 7.40 14.19
N PRO A 152 0.54 7.74 15.42
CA PRO A 152 1.96 7.95 15.72
C PRO A 152 2.77 6.65 15.60
N ASP A 153 2.18 5.52 15.95
CA ASP A 153 2.82 4.21 15.92
C ASP A 153 1.80 3.11 15.59
N THR A 154 2.24 2.17 14.76
CA THR A 154 1.48 0.99 14.31
C THR A 154 2.18 -0.31 14.68
N LEU A 155 3.34 -0.28 15.35
CA LEU A 155 4.23 -1.43 15.55
C LEU A 155 3.52 -2.67 16.11
N ILE A 156 2.60 -2.49 17.07
CA ILE A 156 1.84 -3.58 17.67
C ILE A 156 0.84 -4.17 16.66
N ARG A 157 0.17 -3.31 15.88
CA ARG A 157 -0.83 -3.69 14.87
C ARG A 157 -0.19 -4.41 13.70
N ASP A 158 0.97 -3.93 13.26
CA ASP A 158 1.75 -4.51 12.16
C ASP A 158 2.16 -5.97 12.44
N ARG A 159 2.39 -6.32 13.71
CA ARG A 159 2.74 -7.68 14.15
C ARG A 159 1.53 -8.58 14.37
N ASP A 160 0.33 -8.01 14.30
CA ASP A 160 -0.93 -8.68 14.49
C ASP A 160 -1.70 -8.76 13.17
N GLN A 161 -1.01 -8.87 12.04
CA GLN A 161 -1.66 -9.19 10.77
C GLN A 161 -2.05 -10.68 10.70
N VAL A 162 -3.25 -10.96 10.19
CA VAL A 162 -3.82 -12.32 10.01
C VAL A 162 -2.84 -13.24 9.32
N VAL A 163 -2.26 -12.75 8.23
CA VAL A 163 -1.32 -13.47 7.40
C VAL A 163 -0.08 -13.88 8.20
N LEU A 164 0.52 -12.93 8.92
CA LEU A 164 1.71 -13.19 9.74
C LEU A 164 1.40 -14.23 10.84
N ARG A 165 0.24 -14.09 11.50
CA ARG A 165 -0.24 -15.05 12.52
C ARG A 165 -0.42 -16.44 11.91
N TYR A 166 -1.06 -16.52 10.74
CA TYR A 166 -1.34 -17.77 10.05
C TYR A 166 -0.04 -18.50 9.69
N THR A 167 0.90 -17.80 9.03
CA THR A 167 2.18 -18.40 8.61
C THR A 167 2.96 -18.91 9.81
N ARG A 168 3.12 -18.10 10.87
CA ARG A 168 3.85 -18.52 12.09
C ARG A 168 3.26 -19.75 12.76
N LYS A 169 1.96 -19.92 12.68
CA LYS A 169 1.25 -20.98 13.39
C LYS A 169 1.15 -22.28 12.60
N TYR A 170 0.99 -22.18 11.28
CA TYR A 170 0.62 -23.32 10.44
C TYR A 170 1.67 -23.69 9.39
N VAL A 171 2.62 -22.80 9.09
CA VAL A 171 3.70 -23.09 8.15
C VAL A 171 4.95 -23.48 8.94
N PRO A 172 5.53 -24.67 8.69
CA PRO A 172 6.76 -25.10 9.33
C PRO A 172 7.90 -24.08 9.16
N ALA A 173 8.68 -23.88 10.23
CA ALA A 173 9.84 -23.01 10.20
C ALA A 173 10.80 -23.43 9.07
N GLY A 174 11.32 -22.45 8.33
CA GLY A 174 12.21 -22.68 7.19
C GLY A 174 11.51 -22.98 5.85
N LYS A 175 10.18 -23.20 5.83
CA LYS A 175 9.44 -23.35 4.56
C LYS A 175 9.04 -22.03 3.92
N LEU A 176 8.67 -21.05 4.74
CA LEU A 176 8.28 -19.73 4.26
C LEU A 176 8.66 -18.67 5.29
N THR A 177 9.30 -17.61 4.83
CA THR A 177 9.56 -16.45 5.66
C THR A 177 8.23 -15.79 6.01
N PRO A 178 7.88 -15.63 7.31
CA PRO A 178 6.60 -15.05 7.71
C PRO A 178 6.40 -13.64 7.14
N PRO A 179 5.41 -13.46 6.26
CA PRO A 179 5.26 -12.22 5.53
C PRO A 179 4.30 -11.27 6.27
N VAL A 180 4.53 -9.98 6.05
CA VAL A 180 3.69 -8.86 6.46
C VAL A 180 3.20 -8.17 5.20
N LEU A 181 1.90 -7.92 5.12
CA LEU A 181 1.31 -7.15 4.03
C LEU A 181 1.80 -5.70 4.07
N MET A 182 2.27 -5.26 2.91
CA MET A 182 2.75 -3.93 2.63
C MET A 182 1.85 -3.28 1.57
N VAL A 183 1.83 -1.95 1.55
CA VAL A 183 1.17 -1.14 0.54
C VAL A 183 2.20 -0.19 -0.07
N ASP A 184 2.71 -0.60 -1.21
CA ASP A 184 3.66 0.17 -2.02
C ASP A 184 2.91 1.03 -3.04
N GLN A 185 3.66 1.81 -3.83
CA GLN A 185 3.09 2.71 -4.82
C GLN A 185 3.73 2.50 -6.18
N CYS A 186 2.91 2.25 -7.19
CA CYS A 186 3.32 2.29 -8.58
C CYS A 186 3.33 3.75 -9.01
N TRP A 187 4.52 4.27 -9.31
CA TRP A 187 4.70 5.58 -9.92
C TRP A 187 5.16 5.37 -11.34
N LEU A 188 4.41 5.91 -12.29
CA LEU A 188 4.64 5.64 -13.69
C LEU A 188 4.52 6.95 -14.49
N TRP A 189 5.53 7.20 -15.31
CA TRP A 189 5.51 8.25 -16.32
C TRP A 189 5.71 7.61 -17.68
N VAL A 190 4.80 7.86 -18.61
CA VAL A 190 4.94 7.48 -20.02
C VAL A 190 5.25 8.76 -20.78
N LEU A 191 6.39 8.79 -21.47
CA LEU A 191 6.93 9.96 -22.12
C LEU A 191 7.26 9.63 -23.58
N GLY A 192 6.56 10.25 -24.52
CA GLY A 192 6.71 9.98 -25.94
C GLY A 192 7.99 10.55 -26.56
N SER A 193 8.33 10.05 -27.75
CA SER A 193 9.49 10.41 -28.59
C SER A 193 9.75 11.91 -28.83
N THR A 194 8.75 12.78 -28.66
CA THR A 194 8.94 14.25 -28.70
C THR A 194 9.96 14.72 -27.65
N PHE A 195 10.11 13.95 -26.56
CA PHE A 195 11.09 14.16 -25.52
C PHE A 195 12.55 14.01 -26.00
N LEU A 196 12.81 13.16 -27.00
CA LEU A 196 14.17 12.83 -27.46
C LEU A 196 14.70 13.76 -28.55
N ILE A 197 13.84 14.49 -29.25
CA ILE A 197 14.24 15.42 -30.34
C ILE A 197 15.11 16.58 -29.81
N ALA A 198 15.13 16.80 -28.50
CA ALA A 198 15.92 17.83 -27.83
C ALA A 198 17.32 17.35 -27.37
N ARG A 199 17.75 16.12 -27.71
CA ARG A 199 18.98 15.47 -27.21
C ARG A 199 20.01 15.21 -28.33
N SER A 200 21.19 15.83 -28.25
CA SER A 200 22.34 15.48 -29.12
C SER A 200 23.44 14.67 -28.42
N HIS A 201 23.40 14.45 -27.09
CA HIS A 201 24.47 13.74 -26.38
C HIS A 201 23.97 12.94 -25.16
N LEU A 202 23.61 11.67 -25.34
CA LEU A 202 23.43 10.72 -24.23
C LEU A 202 24.73 9.91 -23.99
N PRO A 203 25.07 9.55 -22.74
CA PRO A 203 26.24 8.72 -22.42
C PRO A 203 26.05 7.21 -22.63
N PHE A 204 24.91 6.80 -23.19
CA PHE A 204 24.65 5.41 -23.58
C PHE A 204 24.45 5.37 -25.11
N THR A 205 25.30 4.63 -25.80
CA THR A 205 25.34 4.54 -27.27
C THR A 205 24.16 3.72 -27.79
N ILE A 206 22.94 4.26 -27.70
CA ILE A 206 21.88 3.88 -28.63
C ILE A 206 22.24 4.59 -29.95
N ALA A 207 22.32 3.86 -31.06
CA ALA A 207 22.65 4.44 -32.35
C ALA A 207 21.77 5.67 -32.61
N TYR A 208 22.38 6.79 -32.99
CA TYR A 208 21.78 8.14 -33.06
C TYR A 208 20.49 8.23 -33.90
N ASN A 209 20.24 7.25 -34.76
CA ASN A 209 19.04 7.16 -35.60
C ASN A 209 17.85 6.45 -34.92
N ASP A 210 18.09 5.60 -33.92
CA ASP A 210 17.05 4.84 -33.20
C ASP A 210 16.40 5.66 -32.07
N ALA A 211 17.18 6.59 -31.49
CA ALA A 211 16.74 7.42 -30.37
C ALA A 211 15.76 8.54 -30.75
N ARG A 212 15.46 8.82 -32.03
CA ARG A 212 14.48 9.87 -32.38
C ARG A 212 13.03 9.45 -32.19
N ASN A 213 12.76 8.15 -32.05
CA ASN A 213 11.42 7.56 -32.03
C ASN A 213 11.14 6.68 -30.80
N ALA A 214 12.03 6.65 -29.81
CA ALA A 214 11.82 5.81 -28.62
C ALA A 214 10.96 6.52 -27.58
N ASP A 215 9.88 5.88 -27.17
CA ASP A 215 9.11 6.29 -26.00
C ASP A 215 9.78 5.76 -24.73
N ILE A 216 9.68 6.51 -23.63
CA ILE A 216 10.34 6.23 -22.36
C ILE A 216 9.29 6.02 -21.28
N ILE A 217 9.41 4.91 -20.55
CA ILE A 217 8.66 4.67 -19.33
C ILE A 217 9.61 4.83 -18.14
N VAL A 218 9.24 5.68 -17.19
CA VAL A 218 9.92 5.80 -15.90
C VAL A 218 9.02 5.23 -14.83
N THR A 219 9.52 4.24 -14.09
CA THR A 219 8.82 3.64 -12.95
C THR A 219 9.79 3.28 -11.84
N CYS A 220 9.27 3.02 -10.65
CA CYS A 220 10.04 2.51 -9.51
C CYS A 220 9.29 1.37 -8.82
N PHE A 221 10.03 0.32 -8.47
CA PHE A 221 9.53 -0.81 -7.69
C PHE A 221 10.42 -0.97 -6.47
N PRO A 222 9.95 -0.64 -5.26
CA PRO A 222 10.69 -0.95 -4.05
C PRO A 222 10.72 -2.47 -3.87
N GLY A 223 11.93 -3.05 -3.84
CA GLY A 223 12.11 -4.48 -3.57
C GLY A 223 11.89 -4.83 -2.10
N CYS A 224 11.72 -6.13 -1.82
CA CYS A 224 11.83 -6.65 -0.46
C CYS A 224 13.27 -6.53 0.03
N TRP A 225 13.44 -6.19 1.31
CA TRP A 225 14.76 -6.17 1.92
C TRP A 225 15.25 -7.60 2.15
N VAL A 226 16.22 -8.01 1.35
CA VAL A 226 16.88 -9.31 1.49
C VAL A 226 18.07 -9.17 2.42
N GLU A 227 18.06 -9.89 3.55
CA GLU A 227 19.26 -10.10 4.34
C GLU A 227 20.07 -11.26 3.74
N GLY A 228 21.25 -10.97 3.17
CA GLY A 228 22.17 -11.99 2.65
C GLY A 228 22.13 -12.17 1.13
N VAL A 229 22.48 -13.38 0.65
CA VAL A 229 22.46 -13.73 -0.79
C VAL A 229 21.00 -13.99 -1.18
N PRO A 230 20.47 -13.36 -2.23
CA PRO A 230 19.11 -13.63 -2.72
C PRO A 230 18.94 -15.12 -2.95
N ASN A 231 17.93 -15.71 -2.30
CA ASN A 231 17.56 -17.10 -2.59
C ASN A 231 16.92 -17.13 -3.99
N PRO A 232 17.48 -17.88 -4.95
CA PRO A 232 16.90 -18.00 -6.30
C PRO A 232 15.49 -18.61 -6.30
N GLU A 233 15.08 -19.23 -5.19
CA GLU A 233 13.75 -19.84 -5.01
C GLU A 233 12.75 -18.94 -4.27
N ASP A 234 13.17 -17.78 -3.74
CA ASP A 234 12.23 -16.84 -3.10
C ASP A 234 11.26 -16.30 -4.16
N PRO A 235 9.97 -16.11 -3.82
CA PRO A 235 8.96 -15.64 -4.75
C PRO A 235 9.35 -14.25 -5.29
N ILE A 236 9.90 -14.32 -6.50
CA ILE A 236 10.37 -13.30 -7.43
C ILE A 236 9.81 -11.90 -7.14
N ASP A 237 10.71 -10.94 -6.93
CA ASP A 237 10.44 -9.51 -6.82
C ASP A 237 9.49 -9.06 -7.95
N LEU A 238 8.54 -8.15 -7.66
CA LEU A 238 7.58 -7.65 -8.64
C LEU A 238 8.28 -7.18 -9.93
N LEU A 239 9.44 -6.51 -9.80
CA LEU A 239 10.24 -6.10 -10.94
C LEU A 239 10.70 -7.30 -11.78
N GLU A 240 11.25 -8.33 -11.13
CA GLU A 240 11.71 -9.53 -11.83
C GLU A 240 10.54 -10.28 -12.49
N LYS A 241 9.34 -10.30 -11.88
CA LYS A 241 8.13 -10.86 -12.50
C LYS A 241 7.76 -10.12 -13.77
N ILE A 242 7.79 -8.79 -13.74
CA ILE A 242 7.52 -7.94 -14.91
C ILE A 242 8.59 -8.18 -15.98
N VAL A 243 9.87 -8.17 -15.62
CA VAL A 243 10.99 -8.40 -16.57
C VAL A 243 10.86 -9.77 -17.23
N HIS A 244 10.59 -10.81 -16.45
CA HIS A 244 10.43 -12.16 -16.97
C HIS A 244 9.22 -12.28 -17.91
N ASP A 245 8.07 -11.68 -17.56
CA ASP A 245 6.89 -11.67 -18.42
C ASP A 245 7.14 -10.91 -19.73
N VAL A 246 7.75 -9.72 -19.67
CA VAL A 246 8.11 -8.93 -20.84
C VAL A 246 9.11 -9.65 -21.75
N GLN A 247 9.98 -10.49 -21.20
CA GLN A 247 10.90 -11.33 -21.97
C GLN A 247 10.23 -12.55 -22.61
N MET A 248 9.01 -12.93 -22.20
CA MET A 248 8.30 -14.03 -22.84
C MET A 248 7.88 -13.65 -24.27
N LYS A 249 8.14 -14.56 -25.22
CA LYS A 249 7.84 -14.34 -26.64
C LYS A 249 6.36 -14.03 -26.93
N SER A 250 5.44 -14.57 -26.13
CA SER A 250 4.00 -14.28 -26.25
C SER A 250 3.67 -12.84 -25.87
N THR A 251 4.25 -12.36 -24.77
CA THR A 251 4.01 -11.03 -24.21
C THR A 251 4.73 -9.97 -25.04
N TYR A 252 6.03 -10.17 -25.30
CA TYR A 252 6.85 -9.26 -26.12
C TYR A 252 6.24 -8.94 -27.48
N LYS A 253 5.66 -9.95 -28.16
CA LYS A 253 5.01 -9.75 -29.47
C LYS A 253 3.75 -8.90 -29.42
N GLY A 254 3.11 -8.79 -28.26
CA GLY A 254 1.93 -7.96 -28.05
C GLY A 254 2.25 -6.52 -27.64
N ILE A 255 3.50 -6.20 -27.31
CA ILE A 255 3.92 -4.85 -26.93
C ILE A 255 4.26 -4.09 -28.21
N SER A 256 3.38 -3.17 -28.60
CA SER A 256 3.57 -2.32 -29.78
C SER A 256 3.84 -0.86 -29.40
N THR A 257 3.27 -0.42 -28.28
CA THR A 257 3.30 0.96 -27.80
C THR A 257 3.89 1.05 -26.39
N SER A 258 4.27 2.25 -25.99
CA SER A 258 4.68 2.52 -24.60
C SER A 258 3.53 2.28 -23.63
N HIS A 259 2.30 2.54 -24.05
CA HIS A 259 1.11 2.28 -23.25
C HIS A 259 0.82 0.79 -23.01
N ASP A 260 1.18 -0.09 -23.96
CA ASP A 260 1.06 -1.54 -23.77
C ASP A 260 1.95 -2.01 -22.61
N LEU A 261 3.21 -1.57 -22.60
CA LEU A 261 4.14 -1.89 -21.51
C LEU A 261 3.70 -1.24 -20.19
N ALA A 262 3.19 0.00 -20.24
CA ALA A 262 2.61 0.67 -19.08
C ALA A 262 1.46 -0.12 -18.47
N ALA A 263 0.53 -0.64 -19.29
CA ALA A 263 -0.58 -1.45 -18.84
C ALA A 263 -0.13 -2.79 -18.25
N ILE A 264 0.89 -3.44 -18.84
CA ILE A 264 1.49 -4.65 -18.26
C ILE A 264 2.02 -4.36 -16.85
N ILE A 265 2.74 -3.25 -16.67
CA ILE A 265 3.23 -2.80 -15.36
C ILE A 265 2.07 -2.55 -14.39
N MET A 266 1.04 -1.82 -14.83
CA MET A 266 -0.15 -1.54 -14.02
C MET A 266 -0.86 -2.83 -13.60
N GLU A 267 -1.01 -3.79 -14.50
CA GLU A 267 -1.66 -5.08 -14.20
C GLU A 267 -0.84 -5.89 -13.20
N HIS A 268 0.49 -5.97 -13.38
CA HIS A 268 1.36 -6.65 -12.41
C HIS A 268 1.29 -6.02 -11.03
N CYS A 269 1.25 -4.69 -10.94
CA CYS A 269 1.01 -4.02 -9.66
C CYS A 269 -0.37 -4.37 -9.10
N ALA A 270 -1.42 -4.30 -9.92
CA ALA A 270 -2.80 -4.50 -9.49
C ALA A 270 -3.09 -5.93 -9.02
N LYS A 271 -2.48 -6.94 -9.67
CA LYS A 271 -2.67 -8.36 -9.35
C LYS A 271 -1.70 -8.89 -8.29
N ASN A 272 -0.63 -8.15 -7.99
CA ASN A 272 0.42 -8.61 -7.08
C ASN A 272 -0.18 -9.06 -5.74
N VAL A 273 0.24 -10.22 -5.24
CA VAL A 273 -0.25 -10.84 -3.99
C VAL A 273 -1.73 -11.26 -4.00
N VAL A 274 -2.60 -10.60 -4.79
CA VAL A 274 -4.06 -10.81 -4.83
C VAL A 274 -4.48 -11.99 -5.69
N ASP A 275 -3.85 -12.19 -6.85
CA ASP A 275 -4.23 -13.28 -7.75
C ASP A 275 -3.51 -14.59 -7.41
N SER A 276 -4.23 -15.49 -6.72
CA SER A 276 -3.83 -16.89 -6.50
C SER A 276 -3.97 -17.77 -7.76
N SER A 277 -4.75 -17.32 -8.75
CA SER A 277 -5.23 -18.17 -9.85
C SER A 277 -4.27 -18.28 -11.04
N LEU A 278 -3.33 -17.34 -11.18
CA LEU A 278 -2.45 -17.24 -12.36
C LEU A 278 -1.09 -17.92 -12.17
N GLU A 279 -0.70 -18.25 -10.94
CA GLU A 279 0.58 -18.93 -10.63
C GLU A 279 0.34 -20.39 -10.20
N LYS A 280 -0.33 -21.19 -11.04
CA LYS A 280 -0.49 -22.67 -10.90
C LYS A 280 0.84 -23.46 -10.86
N ARG A 281 2.01 -22.81 -10.71
CA ARG A 281 3.30 -23.50 -10.87
C ARG A 281 3.90 -24.07 -9.59
N ARG A 282 3.50 -23.66 -8.39
CA ARG A 282 4.02 -24.26 -7.13
C ARG A 282 2.98 -24.23 -6.01
N GLU A 283 2.45 -25.40 -5.66
CA GLU A 283 1.37 -25.58 -4.66
C GLU A 283 1.78 -25.25 -3.20
N HIS A 284 3.04 -24.90 -2.94
CA HIS A 284 3.57 -24.89 -1.56
C HIS A 284 4.28 -23.61 -1.08
N ASP A 285 4.65 -22.67 -1.95
CA ASP A 285 5.66 -21.66 -1.58
C ASP A 285 5.23 -20.19 -1.78
N GLN A 286 3.94 -19.94 -2.03
CA GLN A 286 3.46 -18.59 -2.30
C GLN A 286 2.45 -18.09 -1.27
N PHE A 287 2.66 -16.84 -0.87
CA PHE A 287 1.70 -16.03 -0.13
C PHE A 287 0.42 -15.90 -0.96
N HIS A 288 -0.74 -16.20 -0.37
CA HIS A 288 -2.02 -15.98 -1.04
C HIS A 288 -3.12 -15.55 -0.05
N PHE A 289 -4.12 -14.84 -0.58
CA PHE A 289 -5.39 -14.53 0.11
C PHE A 289 -6.13 -15.77 0.64
N GLU A 290 -5.77 -16.96 0.15
CA GLU A 290 -6.18 -18.24 0.72
C GLU A 290 -5.95 -18.32 2.25
N TRP A 291 -4.96 -17.62 2.82
CA TRP A 291 -4.77 -17.59 4.26
C TRP A 291 -5.89 -16.89 5.02
N PHE A 292 -6.55 -15.88 4.44
CA PHE A 292 -7.75 -15.29 5.03
C PHE A 292 -8.89 -16.31 5.05
N TYR A 293 -9.15 -16.96 3.91
CA TYR A 293 -10.15 -18.03 3.82
C TYR A 293 -9.90 -19.15 4.85
N ARG A 294 -8.66 -19.64 4.95
CA ARG A 294 -8.29 -20.68 5.92
C ARG A 294 -8.41 -20.21 7.37
N SER A 295 -8.10 -18.95 7.65
CA SER A 295 -8.24 -18.36 9.00
C SER A 295 -9.72 -18.26 9.41
N ILE A 296 -10.60 -17.81 8.50
CA ILE A 296 -12.06 -17.81 8.69
C ILE A 296 -12.54 -19.23 8.98
N LYS A 297 -12.17 -20.19 8.13
CA LYS A 297 -12.55 -21.61 8.31
C LYS A 297 -12.11 -22.17 9.66
N GLN A 298 -10.92 -21.82 10.13
CA GLN A 298 -10.44 -22.25 11.45
C GLN A 298 -11.25 -21.66 12.60
N VAL A 299 -11.69 -20.41 12.49
CA VAL A 299 -12.59 -19.83 13.50
C VAL A 299 -13.91 -20.59 13.51
N ILE A 300 -14.49 -20.85 12.33
CA ILE A 300 -15.72 -21.65 12.19
C ILE A 300 -15.56 -23.00 12.89
N THR A 301 -14.50 -23.76 12.57
CA THR A 301 -14.28 -25.09 13.17
C THR A 301 -14.12 -25.04 14.68
N LYS A 302 -13.24 -24.16 15.21
CA LYS A 302 -13.04 -24.04 16.66
C LYS A 302 -14.34 -23.67 17.38
N GLN A 303 -15.13 -22.81 16.76
CA GLN A 303 -16.37 -22.36 17.36
C GLN A 303 -17.44 -23.45 17.34
N SER A 304 -17.55 -24.21 16.26
CA SER A 304 -18.37 -25.44 16.21
C SER A 304 -17.95 -26.47 17.26
N ASP A 305 -16.65 -26.71 17.45
CA ASP A 305 -16.15 -27.67 18.45
C ASP A 305 -16.49 -27.24 19.89
N LEU A 306 -16.41 -25.93 20.18
CA LEU A 306 -16.81 -25.37 21.48
C LEU A 306 -18.31 -25.54 21.73
N PHE A 307 -19.15 -25.33 20.70
CA PHE A 307 -20.60 -25.57 20.80
C PHE A 307 -20.92 -27.04 21.09
N ASP A 308 -20.29 -27.96 20.35
CA ASP A 308 -20.49 -29.41 20.54
C ASP A 308 -20.07 -29.87 21.93
N THR A 309 -18.94 -29.38 22.43
CA THR A 309 -18.42 -29.71 23.76
C THR A 309 -19.36 -29.18 24.85
N SER A 310 -19.85 -27.95 24.70
CA SER A 310 -20.82 -27.37 25.64
C SER A 310 -22.16 -28.09 25.60
N ALA A 311 -22.59 -28.62 24.44
CA ALA A 311 -23.83 -29.38 24.30
C ALA A 311 -23.75 -30.79 24.89
N LYS A 312 -22.57 -31.45 24.82
CA LYS A 312 -22.35 -32.82 25.30
C LYS A 312 -22.05 -32.93 26.79
N THR A 313 -21.75 -31.82 27.48
CA THR A 313 -21.44 -31.84 28.92
C THR A 313 -22.72 -32.07 29.75
N PRO A 314 -22.89 -33.22 30.44
CA PRO A 314 -24.11 -33.50 31.20
C PRO A 314 -24.22 -32.57 32.41
N ARG A 315 -25.34 -31.84 32.51
CA ARG A 315 -25.68 -30.96 33.63
C ARG A 315 -26.07 -31.75 34.89
N ASN A 316 -25.15 -32.54 35.44
CA ASN A 316 -25.35 -33.20 36.74
C ASN A 316 -24.86 -32.32 37.90
N TYR A 317 -25.27 -31.04 37.91
CA TYR A 317 -25.10 -30.19 39.09
C TYR A 317 -26.45 -29.99 39.76
N LYS A 318 -26.71 -30.76 40.83
CA LYS A 318 -27.82 -30.47 41.73
C LYS A 318 -27.54 -29.12 42.38
N PRO A 319 -28.48 -28.18 42.41
CA PRO A 319 -28.24 -26.91 43.05
C PRO A 319 -28.14 -27.16 44.56
N PHE A 320 -26.96 -26.92 45.14
CA PHE A 320 -26.76 -26.93 46.59
C PHE A 320 -27.34 -25.64 47.17
N PHE A 321 -28.68 -25.50 47.12
CA PHE A 321 -29.41 -24.47 47.87
C PHE A 321 -29.47 -24.92 49.32
N GLY A 322 -28.43 -24.61 50.09
CA GLY A 322 -28.39 -25.04 51.49
C GLY A 322 -27.14 -24.65 52.26
N ALA A 323 -26.52 -23.50 51.99
CA ALA A 323 -25.61 -22.87 52.95
C ALA A 323 -25.40 -21.41 52.59
N HIS A 324 -25.53 -20.53 53.60
CA HIS A 324 -25.23 -19.11 53.54
C HIS A 324 -23.71 -18.94 53.38
N LEU A 325 -23.19 -19.15 52.18
CA LEU A 325 -21.80 -18.88 51.82
C LEU A 325 -21.74 -17.59 51.01
N GLU A 326 -20.78 -16.74 51.35
CA GLU A 326 -20.55 -15.46 50.70
C GLU A 326 -20.54 -15.61 49.17
N GLN A 327 -21.23 -14.69 48.49
CA GLN A 327 -21.34 -14.62 47.03
C GLN A 327 -19.97 -14.62 46.33
N SER A 328 -18.91 -14.20 47.03
CA SER A 328 -17.51 -14.23 46.61
C SER A 328 -16.93 -15.64 46.47
N ALA A 329 -17.35 -16.59 47.33
CA ALA A 329 -16.84 -17.96 47.37
C ALA A 329 -17.48 -18.85 46.29
N LEU A 330 -18.78 -18.64 46.00
CA LEU A 330 -19.48 -19.28 44.88
C LEU A 330 -18.91 -18.87 43.53
N LEU A 331 -18.65 -17.58 43.31
CA LEU A 331 -17.98 -17.10 42.09
C LEU A 331 -16.57 -17.69 41.93
N LYS A 332 -15.86 -17.92 43.03
CA LYS A 332 -14.53 -18.57 43.05
C LYS A 332 -14.61 -20.06 42.72
N SER A 333 -15.58 -20.78 43.26
CA SER A 333 -15.78 -22.22 42.97
C SER A 333 -16.29 -22.46 41.55
N TYR A 334 -17.11 -21.54 41.01
CA TYR A 334 -17.56 -21.55 39.61
C TYR A 334 -16.42 -21.21 38.63
N ARG A 335 -15.52 -20.28 38.97
CA ARG A 335 -14.27 -20.04 38.22
C ARG A 335 -13.32 -21.24 38.25
N MET A 336 -13.25 -21.95 39.38
CA MET A 336 -12.37 -23.12 39.56
C MET A 336 -12.87 -24.39 38.86
N SER A 337 -14.15 -24.48 38.50
CA SER A 337 -14.74 -25.69 37.92
C SER A 337 -14.75 -25.72 36.38
N GLY A 338 -14.20 -24.70 35.71
CA GLY A 338 -14.01 -24.68 34.24
C GLY A 338 -15.31 -24.67 33.42
N LEU A 339 -16.47 -24.60 34.06
CA LEU A 339 -17.80 -24.74 33.46
C LEU A 339 -18.22 -23.56 32.56
N TYR A 340 -17.50 -22.43 32.60
CA TYR A 340 -17.78 -21.22 31.83
C TYR A 340 -16.50 -20.46 31.44
N ASP A 341 -15.52 -21.15 30.83
CA ASP A 341 -14.36 -20.46 30.26
C ASP A 341 -14.70 -19.85 28.88
N ILE A 342 -15.35 -18.68 28.89
CA ILE A 342 -15.66 -17.89 27.69
C ILE A 342 -14.42 -17.29 27.02
N THR A 343 -13.22 -17.47 27.60
CA THR A 343 -11.97 -16.89 27.07
C THR A 343 -11.70 -17.39 25.65
N SER A 344 -11.99 -18.67 25.38
CA SER A 344 -11.78 -19.27 24.06
C SER A 344 -12.76 -18.71 23.01
N GLU A 345 -14.01 -18.49 23.41
CA GLU A 345 -15.05 -17.90 22.58
C GLU A 345 -14.77 -16.43 22.27
N ILE A 346 -14.41 -15.63 23.28
CA ILE A 346 -13.97 -14.24 23.11
C ILE A 346 -12.75 -14.16 22.19
N LYS A 347 -11.79 -15.09 22.33
CA LYS A 347 -10.61 -15.13 21.47
C LYS A 347 -10.98 -15.38 20.00
N ASN A 348 -11.94 -16.27 19.74
CA ASN A 348 -12.42 -16.56 18.40
C ASN A 348 -13.20 -15.36 17.80
N LEU A 349 -14.01 -14.68 18.61
CA LEU A 349 -14.72 -13.45 18.21
C LEU A 349 -13.75 -12.32 17.86
N ARG A 350 -12.70 -12.13 18.68
CA ARG A 350 -11.65 -11.17 18.40
C ARG A 350 -10.92 -11.50 17.10
N GLU A 351 -10.53 -12.76 16.91
CA GLU A 351 -9.82 -13.20 15.69
C GLU A 351 -10.64 -12.93 14.42
N ILE A 352 -11.92 -13.28 14.38
CA ILE A 352 -12.75 -13.05 13.18
C ILE A 352 -13.03 -11.57 12.93
N LYS A 353 -13.11 -10.77 14.00
CA LYS A 353 -13.23 -9.33 13.87
C LYS A 353 -11.95 -8.72 13.30
N ASP A 354 -10.79 -9.12 13.81
CA ASP A 354 -9.49 -8.67 13.30
C ASP A 354 -9.32 -9.07 11.81
N ILE A 355 -9.74 -10.29 11.43
CA ILE A 355 -9.81 -10.74 10.02
C ILE A 355 -10.70 -9.81 9.18
N SER A 356 -11.90 -9.47 9.68
CA SER A 356 -12.83 -8.58 8.97
C SER A 356 -12.24 -7.18 8.79
N ASP A 357 -11.60 -6.63 9.82
CA ASP A 357 -11.00 -5.29 9.78
C ASP A 357 -9.82 -5.24 8.78
N GLU A 358 -8.98 -6.29 8.72
CA GLU A 358 -7.89 -6.39 7.73
C GLU A 358 -8.40 -6.57 6.29
N LEU A 359 -9.44 -7.37 6.07
CA LEU A 359 -10.07 -7.49 4.75
C LEU A 359 -10.64 -6.15 4.28
N HIS A 360 -11.24 -5.38 5.18
CA HIS A 360 -11.71 -4.03 4.86
C HIS A 360 -10.57 -3.08 4.47
N MET A 361 -9.42 -3.14 5.17
CA MET A 361 -8.23 -2.35 4.80
C MET A 361 -7.74 -2.69 3.38
N ILE A 362 -7.86 -3.95 2.96
CA ILE A 362 -7.50 -4.38 1.61
C ILE A 362 -8.53 -3.87 0.59
N GLU A 363 -9.83 -3.90 0.90
CA GLU A 363 -10.87 -3.29 0.07
C GLU A 363 -10.58 -1.80 -0.18
N ASP A 364 -10.11 -1.06 0.83
CA ASP A 364 -9.73 0.35 0.69
C ASP A 364 -8.57 0.54 -0.30
N VAL A 365 -7.58 -0.36 -0.31
CA VAL A 365 -6.47 -0.34 -1.27
C VAL A 365 -7.00 -0.64 -2.68
N LEU A 366 -7.84 -1.66 -2.84
CA LEU A 366 -8.44 -2.01 -4.14
C LEU A 366 -9.36 -0.90 -4.66
N GLY A 367 -10.09 -0.21 -3.76
CA GLY A 367 -10.88 0.97 -4.10
C GLY A 367 -10.02 2.11 -4.66
N GLN A 368 -8.82 2.31 -4.11
CA GLN A 368 -7.84 3.26 -4.64
C GLN A 368 -7.25 2.83 -5.99
N GLN A 369 -7.08 1.52 -6.22
CA GLN A 369 -6.70 0.99 -7.52
C GLN A 369 -7.77 1.26 -8.57
N LYS A 370 -9.03 0.90 -8.29
CA LYS A 370 -10.18 1.19 -9.17
C LYS A 370 -10.24 2.66 -9.54
N LYS A 371 -10.03 3.56 -8.57
CA LYS A 371 -10.02 5.01 -8.81
C LYS A 371 -8.92 5.41 -9.80
N SER A 372 -7.71 4.91 -9.63
CA SER A 372 -6.58 5.23 -10.52
C SER A 372 -6.82 4.72 -11.94
N LEU A 373 -7.32 3.49 -12.07
CA LEU A 373 -7.59 2.86 -13.36
C LEU A 373 -8.79 3.48 -14.08
N ARG A 374 -9.83 3.92 -13.37
CA ARG A 374 -10.91 4.74 -13.97
C ARG A 374 -10.38 6.07 -14.51
N MET A 375 -9.44 6.70 -13.81
CA MET A 375 -8.79 7.91 -14.32
C MET A 375 -7.94 7.61 -15.56
N PHE A 376 -7.31 6.43 -15.63
CA PHE A 376 -6.58 5.97 -16.80
C PHE A 376 -7.51 5.69 -17.99
N GLU A 377 -8.62 4.99 -17.78
CA GLU A 377 -9.66 4.75 -18.78
C GLU A 377 -10.21 6.07 -19.35
N ASN A 378 -10.46 7.08 -18.50
CA ASN A 378 -10.87 8.40 -18.95
C ASN A 378 -9.79 9.11 -19.79
N VAL A 379 -8.51 8.89 -19.50
CA VAL A 379 -7.40 9.43 -20.32
C VAL A 379 -7.29 8.70 -21.65
N ALA A 380 -7.58 7.41 -21.66
CA ALA A 380 -7.56 6.52 -22.82
C ALA A 380 -8.80 6.67 -23.72
N HIS A 381 -9.85 7.36 -23.27
CA HIS A 381 -11.12 7.43 -23.98
C HIS A 381 -10.97 7.98 -25.41
N GLY A 382 -11.46 7.22 -26.38
CA GLY A 382 -11.32 7.54 -27.81
C GLY A 382 -10.02 7.05 -28.46
N GLU A 383 -9.09 6.50 -27.68
CA GLU A 383 -7.86 5.83 -28.17
C GLU A 383 -8.11 4.32 -28.21
N GLY A 384 -8.82 3.84 -29.24
CA GLY A 384 -9.51 2.53 -29.27
C GLY A 384 -8.78 1.34 -28.62
N ASP A 385 -7.52 1.05 -28.97
CA ASP A 385 -6.77 -0.07 -28.38
C ASP A 385 -6.40 0.18 -26.91
N LEU A 386 -6.06 1.43 -26.56
CA LEU A 386 -5.73 1.85 -25.21
C LEU A 386 -6.96 1.86 -24.29
N GLU A 387 -8.12 2.28 -24.80
CA GLU A 387 -9.39 2.24 -24.08
C GLU A 387 -9.77 0.79 -23.74
N ASN A 388 -9.67 -0.12 -24.71
CA ASN A 388 -9.89 -1.55 -24.47
C ASN A 388 -8.94 -2.13 -23.42
N LEU A 389 -7.68 -1.71 -23.42
CA LEU A 389 -6.69 -2.14 -22.44
C LEU A 389 -7.00 -1.61 -21.04
N ALA A 390 -7.36 -0.33 -20.93
CA ALA A 390 -7.77 0.30 -19.68
C ALA A 390 -9.03 -0.36 -19.09
N SER A 391 -10.05 -0.67 -19.91
CA SER A 391 -11.25 -1.37 -19.46
C SER A 391 -10.94 -2.80 -18.98
N LYS A 392 -10.01 -3.52 -19.62
CA LYS A 392 -9.56 -4.85 -19.14
C LYS A 392 -8.88 -4.76 -17.78
N LEU A 393 -7.99 -3.79 -17.57
CA LEU A 393 -7.34 -3.56 -16.28
C LEU A 393 -8.37 -3.28 -15.19
N LEU A 394 -9.34 -2.41 -15.50
CA LEU A 394 -10.41 -2.06 -14.57
C LEU A 394 -11.25 -3.28 -14.20
N GLN A 395 -11.65 -4.08 -15.20
CA GLN A 395 -12.37 -5.34 -14.97
C GLN A 395 -11.58 -6.31 -14.09
N GLY A 396 -10.26 -6.43 -14.30
CA GLY A 396 -9.40 -7.27 -13.46
C GLY A 396 -9.43 -6.85 -12.00
N VAL A 397 -9.33 -5.54 -11.71
CA VAL A 397 -9.42 -5.03 -10.33
C VAL A 397 -10.83 -5.20 -9.76
N GLU A 398 -11.88 -5.07 -10.57
CA GLU A 398 -13.26 -5.29 -10.13
C GLU A 398 -13.49 -6.74 -9.67
N LEU A 399 -13.06 -7.73 -10.46
CA LEU A 399 -13.12 -9.15 -10.08
C LEU A 399 -12.35 -9.46 -8.79
N ARG A 400 -11.15 -8.90 -8.64
CA ARG A 400 -10.35 -9.04 -7.42
C ARG A 400 -11.07 -8.44 -6.21
N THR A 401 -11.72 -7.29 -6.41
CA THR A 401 -12.47 -6.63 -5.33
C THR A 401 -13.69 -7.45 -4.93
N GLU A 402 -14.45 -7.99 -5.88
CA GLU A 402 -15.58 -8.89 -5.59
C GLU A 402 -15.13 -10.11 -4.76
N THR A 403 -13.96 -10.67 -5.08
CA THR A 403 -13.38 -11.79 -4.32
C THR A 403 -13.10 -11.42 -2.87
N ILE A 404 -12.52 -10.24 -2.64
CA ILE A 404 -12.23 -9.75 -1.27
C ILE A 404 -13.52 -9.38 -0.54
N GLU A 405 -14.49 -8.75 -1.21
CA GLU A 405 -15.80 -8.41 -0.66
C GLU A 405 -16.54 -9.68 -0.21
N GLN A 406 -16.42 -10.78 -0.95
CA GLN A 406 -16.98 -12.07 -0.55
C GLN A 406 -16.30 -12.64 0.70
N LEU A 407 -14.96 -12.63 0.77
CA LEU A 407 -14.24 -13.06 1.98
C LEU A 407 -14.60 -12.20 3.19
N HIS A 408 -14.75 -10.90 2.99
CA HIS A 408 -15.15 -9.97 4.04
C HIS A 408 -16.58 -10.24 4.49
N HIS A 409 -17.49 -10.53 3.55
CA HIS A 409 -18.84 -10.97 3.86
C HIS A 409 -18.83 -12.23 4.72
N ASP A 410 -18.04 -13.24 4.33
CA ASP A 410 -17.92 -14.50 5.06
C ASP A 410 -17.38 -14.29 6.48
N ALA A 411 -16.39 -13.39 6.65
CA ALA A 411 -15.86 -13.01 7.96
C ALA A 411 -16.92 -12.33 8.84
N ARG A 412 -17.64 -11.34 8.30
CA ARG A 412 -18.74 -10.65 9.02
C ARG A 412 -19.87 -11.60 9.38
N HIS A 413 -20.23 -12.50 8.46
CA HIS A 413 -21.26 -13.50 8.71
C HIS A 413 -20.82 -14.46 9.82
N THR A 414 -19.57 -14.92 9.78
CA THR A 414 -18.98 -15.77 10.82
C THR A 414 -18.96 -15.07 12.19
N TYR A 415 -18.61 -13.78 12.23
CA TYR A 415 -18.69 -12.98 13.46
C TYR A 415 -20.11 -12.91 14.01
N LYS A 416 -21.11 -12.58 13.18
CA LYS A 416 -22.53 -12.53 13.59
C LYS A 416 -23.05 -13.88 14.06
N TRP A 417 -22.68 -14.96 13.38
CA TRP A 417 -23.05 -16.32 13.77
C TRP A 417 -22.43 -16.68 15.12
N ALA A 418 -21.11 -16.52 15.27
CA ALA A 418 -20.40 -16.80 16.51
C ALA A 418 -20.92 -15.94 17.67
N SER A 419 -21.26 -14.67 17.42
CA SER A 419 -21.79 -13.77 18.45
C SER A 419 -23.21 -14.15 18.90
N SER A 420 -24.00 -14.75 18.02
CA SER A 420 -25.40 -15.09 18.30
C SER A 420 -25.59 -16.52 18.83
N SER A 421 -24.62 -17.41 18.62
CA SER A 421 -24.76 -18.83 18.93
C SER A 421 -24.30 -19.24 20.34
N HIS A 422 -23.87 -18.30 21.19
CA HIS A 422 -23.36 -18.56 22.56
C HIS A 422 -24.18 -19.63 23.33
N PRO A 423 -23.53 -20.70 23.86
CA PRO A 423 -24.25 -21.83 24.44
C PRO A 423 -24.78 -21.59 25.87
N CYS A 424 -24.58 -20.40 26.46
CA CYS A 424 -25.04 -20.14 27.81
C CYS A 424 -26.57 -19.91 27.82
N GLN A 425 -27.32 -20.93 28.24
CA GLN A 425 -28.77 -20.83 28.51
C GLN A 425 -29.12 -19.94 29.73
N LEU A 426 -28.19 -19.13 30.23
CA LEU A 426 -28.41 -18.11 31.25
C LEU A 426 -28.30 -16.74 30.57
N ARG A 427 -29.45 -16.08 30.46
CA ARG A 427 -29.65 -14.74 29.87
C ARG A 427 -28.59 -13.74 30.38
N ASP A 428 -28.24 -13.81 31.67
CA ASP A 428 -27.28 -12.93 32.33
C ASP A 428 -25.84 -13.04 31.78
N VAL A 429 -25.40 -14.21 31.33
CA VAL A 429 -24.05 -14.40 30.75
C VAL A 429 -24.05 -14.00 29.28
N THR A 430 -25.14 -14.28 28.54
CA THR A 430 -25.31 -13.80 27.16
C THR A 430 -25.31 -12.28 27.12
N ASP A 431 -25.97 -11.64 28.09
CA ASP A 431 -25.99 -10.19 28.24
C ASP A 431 -24.61 -9.63 28.57
N VAL A 432 -23.82 -10.29 29.43
CA VAL A 432 -22.44 -9.89 29.71
C VAL A 432 -21.53 -10.05 28.49
N VAL A 433 -21.64 -11.14 27.73
CA VAL A 433 -20.82 -11.32 26.52
C VAL A 433 -21.24 -10.34 25.43
N SER A 434 -22.54 -10.14 25.23
CA SER A 434 -23.05 -9.10 24.34
C SER A 434 -22.54 -7.71 24.77
N GLN A 435 -22.59 -7.38 26.07
CA GLN A 435 -22.05 -6.12 26.58
C GLN A 435 -20.53 -6.02 26.39
N ILE A 436 -19.76 -7.09 26.55
CA ILE A 436 -18.31 -7.08 26.31
C ILE A 436 -18.02 -6.89 24.82
N VAL A 437 -18.76 -7.57 23.95
CA VAL A 437 -18.67 -7.42 22.49
C VAL A 437 -19.06 -6.01 22.08
N ASP A 438 -20.18 -5.50 22.58
CA ASP A 438 -20.65 -4.13 22.35
C ASP A 438 -19.65 -3.12 22.89
N LEU A 439 -19.01 -3.39 24.03
CA LEU A 439 -18.01 -2.50 24.62
C LEU A 439 -16.68 -2.57 23.85
N LEU A 440 -16.29 -3.73 23.32
CA LEU A 440 -15.16 -3.87 22.39
C LEU A 440 -15.45 -3.12 21.09
N ASP A 441 -16.63 -3.30 20.51
CA ASP A 441 -17.09 -2.59 19.32
C ASP A 441 -17.22 -1.09 19.58
N LEU A 442 -17.68 -0.67 20.75
CA LEU A 442 -17.77 0.75 21.13
C LEU A 442 -16.39 1.35 21.35
N LYS A 443 -15.45 0.62 21.97
CA LYS A 443 -14.06 1.08 22.14
C LYS A 443 -13.34 1.17 20.81
N GLN A 444 -13.57 0.20 19.93
CA GLN A 444 -13.02 0.23 18.58
C GLN A 444 -13.68 1.31 17.73
N LYS A 445 -15.01 1.46 17.76
CA LYS A 445 -15.71 2.57 17.09
C LYS A 445 -15.30 3.91 17.67
N GLN A 446 -15.06 4.03 18.97
CA GLN A 446 -14.54 5.24 19.59
C GLN A 446 -13.12 5.53 19.10
N ALA A 447 -12.25 4.52 18.98
CA ALA A 447 -10.92 4.64 18.39
C ALA A 447 -11.02 5.06 16.92
N ASN A 448 -11.80 4.34 16.11
CA ASN A 448 -12.04 4.61 14.69
C ASN A 448 -12.73 5.96 14.45
N VAL A 449 -13.63 6.42 15.32
CA VAL A 449 -14.28 7.75 15.22
C VAL A 449 -13.33 8.84 15.65
N SER A 450 -12.54 8.63 16.70
CA SER A 450 -11.46 9.54 17.07
C SER A 450 -10.45 9.68 15.94
N GLU A 451 -10.12 8.57 15.29
CA GLU A 451 -9.22 8.47 14.16
C GLU A 451 -9.81 9.04 12.87
N ALA A 452 -11.07 8.74 12.54
CA ALA A 452 -11.78 9.33 11.41
C ALA A 452 -12.03 10.83 11.60
N ARG A 453 -12.26 11.29 12.84
CA ARG A 453 -12.32 12.73 13.16
C ARG A 453 -10.96 13.39 13.02
N SER A 454 -9.90 12.73 13.48
CA SER A 454 -8.51 13.18 13.28
C SER A 454 -8.18 13.24 11.79
N GLY A 455 -8.42 12.17 11.05
CA GLY A 455 -8.21 12.07 9.61
C GLY A 455 -9.08 13.03 8.80
N HIS A 456 -10.34 13.28 9.18
CA HIS A 456 -11.19 14.27 8.53
C HIS A 456 -10.75 15.71 8.83
N LEU A 457 -10.40 16.01 10.09
CA LEU A 457 -9.87 17.31 10.47
C LEU A 457 -8.55 17.58 9.73
N GLN A 458 -7.69 16.57 9.62
CA GLN A 458 -6.43 16.63 8.91
C GLN A 458 -6.60 16.67 7.40
N ALA A 459 -7.55 15.95 6.81
CA ALA A 459 -7.89 16.06 5.40
C ALA A 459 -8.39 17.47 5.06
N LYS A 460 -9.18 18.08 5.95
CA LYS A 460 -9.67 19.46 5.82
C LYS A 460 -8.57 20.50 5.98
N ILE A 461 -7.58 20.23 6.84
CA ILE A 461 -6.37 21.07 6.98
C ILE A 461 -5.47 20.90 5.75
N SER A 462 -5.24 19.67 5.30
CA SER A 462 -4.45 19.31 4.11
C SER A 462 -5.04 19.91 2.83
N THR A 463 -6.36 19.87 2.64
CA THR A 463 -7.01 20.52 1.48
C THR A 463 -6.83 22.03 1.53
N LYS A 464 -7.04 22.66 2.69
CA LYS A 464 -6.78 24.10 2.86
C LYS A 464 -5.32 24.47 2.59
N LEU A 465 -4.38 23.69 3.11
CA LEU A 465 -2.95 23.90 2.87
C LEU A 465 -2.59 23.71 1.40
N SER A 466 -3.16 22.70 0.73
CA SER A 466 -2.98 22.45 -0.70
C SER A 466 -3.55 23.59 -1.55
N GLU A 467 -4.73 24.11 -1.20
CA GLU A 467 -5.33 25.28 -1.86
C GLU A 467 -4.46 26.54 -1.68
N LEU A 468 -3.93 26.77 -0.48
CA LEU A 468 -3.04 27.89 -0.18
C LEU A 468 -1.71 27.78 -0.93
N ALA A 469 -1.10 26.60 -0.94
CA ALA A 469 0.13 26.33 -1.67
C ALA A 469 -0.07 26.52 -3.19
N ASN A 470 -1.23 26.09 -3.72
CA ASN A 470 -1.55 26.29 -5.13
C ASN A 470 -1.74 27.79 -5.45
N LYS A 471 -2.40 28.56 -4.57
CA LYS A 471 -2.53 30.01 -4.70
C LYS A 471 -1.18 30.73 -4.66
N GLN A 472 -0.32 30.40 -3.70
CA GLN A 472 1.04 30.96 -3.61
C GLN A 472 1.90 30.60 -4.83
N THR A 473 1.75 29.39 -5.36
CA THR A 473 2.47 28.95 -6.58
C THR A 473 2.00 29.74 -7.80
N ILE A 474 0.70 29.98 -7.93
CA ILE A 474 0.12 30.81 -9.00
C ILE A 474 0.58 32.27 -8.87
N GLU A 475 0.62 32.83 -7.66
CA GLU A 475 1.12 34.18 -7.42
C GLU A 475 2.61 34.32 -7.71
N SER A 476 3.43 33.35 -7.30
CA SER A 476 4.87 33.33 -7.59
C SER A 476 5.15 33.27 -9.10
N ALA A 477 4.33 32.51 -9.84
CA ALA A 477 4.40 32.46 -11.31
C ALA A 477 4.02 33.80 -11.96
N LYS A 478 3.05 34.54 -11.40
CA LYS A 478 2.66 35.88 -11.85
C LYS A 478 3.73 36.94 -11.55
N GLN A 479 4.39 36.84 -10.41
CA GLN A 479 5.49 37.73 -10.04
C GLN A 479 6.70 37.51 -10.96
N GLY A 480 7.01 36.24 -11.31
CA GLY A 480 8.08 35.91 -12.26
C GLY A 480 7.84 36.37 -13.70
N THR A 481 6.61 36.78 -14.05
CA THR A 481 6.24 37.31 -15.38
C THR A 481 6.06 38.83 -15.41
N SER A 482 6.23 39.53 -14.29
CA SER A 482 6.12 41.00 -14.23
C SER A 482 7.47 41.68 -14.48
N ILE A 483 7.56 42.46 -15.57
CA ILE A 483 8.74 43.28 -15.90
C ILE A 483 8.70 44.53 -15.01
N MET A 484 9.67 44.66 -14.10
CA MET A 484 9.86 45.89 -13.33
C MET A 484 10.59 46.94 -14.18
N LEU A 485 9.90 48.03 -14.52
CA LEU A 485 10.48 49.23 -15.13
C LEU A 485 10.99 50.15 -14.02
N PHE A 486 12.31 50.25 -13.89
CA PHE A 486 12.94 51.28 -13.06
C PHE A 486 13.15 52.53 -13.93
N HIS A 487 12.57 53.66 -13.52
CA HIS A 487 12.92 54.97 -14.07
C HIS A 487 14.16 55.48 -13.36
N HIS A 488 15.13 55.92 -14.15
CA HIS A 488 16.49 56.25 -13.74
C HIS A 488 16.62 57.68 -13.20
#